data_AF-A0A3D0QH03-F1
#
_entry.id   AF-A0A3D0QH03-F1
#
_cell.length_a   1.000
_cell.length_b   1.000
_cell.length_c   1.000
_cell.angle_alpha   90.00
_cell.angle_beta   90.00
_cell.angle_gamma   90.00
#
_symmetry.space_group_name_H-M   'P 1'
#
loop_
_entity.id
_entity.type
_entity.pdbx_description
1 polymer ?
#
loop_
_entity_poly.entity_id
_entity_poly.type
_entity_poly.pdbx_seq_one_letter_code
_entity_poly.pdbx_strand_id
1 'polypeptide(L)'
;MVAFFIFLLHAFAFVYGFFSRKKAGGLNEGLLAVAFMGIVFAVGWTISTMLTNLLFTPELFIKWYYQQTNSYFFRILRQEISRDTISLLILTFGELGFYYLYLGGETPKRDDNAAASGKDPGERPA
;
A
#
# COMPACT_ATOMS: atom_id res chain seq x y z
N MET A 1 8.68 -14.43 -13.20
CA MET A 1 7.24 -14.26 -13.55
C MET A 1 6.44 -13.61 -12.44
N VAL A 2 6.79 -13.83 -11.17
CA VAL A 2 6.10 -13.23 -10.01
C VAL A 2 6.04 -11.69 -10.03
N ALA A 3 7.10 -10.99 -10.43
CA ALA A 3 7.12 -9.53 -10.56
C ALA A 3 5.96 -8.98 -11.41
N PHE A 4 5.64 -9.65 -12.52
CA PHE A 4 4.52 -9.27 -13.38
C PHE A 4 3.17 -9.36 -12.67
N PHE A 5 2.96 -10.39 -11.84
CA PHE A 5 1.73 -10.53 -11.06
C PHE A 5 1.59 -9.43 -10.01
N ILE A 6 2.68 -9.06 -9.33
CA ILE A 6 2.67 -7.96 -8.36
C ILE A 6 2.38 -6.63 -9.08
N PHE A 7 3.00 -6.40 -10.23
CA PHE A 7 2.72 -5.21 -11.03
C PHE A 7 1.25 -5.16 -11.49
N LEU A 8 0.68 -6.28 -11.93
CA LEU A 8 -0.75 -6.39 -12.25
C LEU A 8 -1.63 -6.06 -11.05
N LEU A 9 -1.26 -6.51 -9.85
CA LEU A 9 -2.00 -6.19 -8.63
C LEU A 9 -2.08 -4.67 -8.41
N HIS A 10 -1.01 -3.92 -8.67
CA HIS A 10 -1.02 -2.45 -8.59
C HIS A 10 -1.92 -1.84 -9.67
N ALA A 11 -1.88 -2.37 -10.89
CA ALA A 11 -2.79 -1.93 -11.95
C ALA A 11 -4.27 -2.13 -11.55
N PHE A 12 -4.61 -3.28 -10.95
CA PHE A 12 -5.93 -3.52 -10.38
C PHE A 12 -6.23 -2.56 -9.22
N ALA A 13 -5.27 -2.26 -8.35
CA ALA A 13 -5.43 -1.30 -7.27
C ALA A 13 -5.73 0.12 -7.78
N PHE A 14 -5.07 0.56 -8.86
CA PHE A 14 -5.37 1.85 -9.49
C PHE A 14 -6.77 1.88 -10.10
N VAL A 15 -7.17 0.83 -10.81
CA VAL A 15 -8.53 0.73 -11.37
C VAL A 15 -9.56 0.75 -10.25
N TYR A 16 -9.34 -0.04 -9.20
CA TYR A 16 -10.22 -0.07 -8.03
C TYR A 16 -10.29 1.29 -7.31
N GLY A 17 -9.14 1.95 -7.10
CA GLY A 17 -9.05 3.27 -6.51
C GLY A 17 -9.82 4.32 -7.32
N PHE A 18 -9.67 4.30 -8.64
CA PHE A 18 -10.43 5.16 -9.55
C PHE A 18 -11.94 5.00 -9.37
N PHE A 19 -12.43 3.76 -9.46
CA PHE A 19 -13.87 3.50 -9.37
C PHE A 19 -14.43 3.79 -7.98
N SER A 20 -13.65 3.50 -6.93
CA SER A 20 -14.06 3.76 -5.54
C SER A 20 -14.21 5.25 -5.26
N ARG A 21 -13.26 6.08 -5.74
CA ARG A 21 -13.30 7.54 -5.55
C ARG A 21 -14.25 8.22 -6.53
N LYS A 22 -14.38 7.71 -7.76
CA LYS A 22 -15.37 8.18 -8.73
C LYS A 22 -16.80 8.11 -8.20
N LYS A 23 -17.15 7.04 -7.49
CA LYS A 23 -18.48 6.89 -6.86
C LYS A 23 -18.70 7.85 -5.69
N ALA A 24 -17.65 8.29 -5.01
CA ALA A 24 -17.73 9.12 -3.82
C ALA A 24 -17.91 10.62 -4.13
N GLY A 25 -17.16 11.17 -5.09
CA GLY A 25 -17.27 12.59 -5.44
C GLY A 25 -16.96 12.91 -6.91
N GLY A 26 -17.23 11.94 -7.78
CA GLY A 26 -17.29 12.16 -9.23
C GLY A 26 -15.95 11.97 -9.96
N LEU A 27 -15.95 12.34 -11.24
CA LEU A 27 -14.91 11.94 -12.19
C LEU A 27 -13.55 12.59 -11.88
N ASN A 28 -13.56 13.84 -11.43
CA ASN A 28 -12.36 14.60 -11.07
C ASN A 28 -11.66 14.01 -9.84
N GLU A 29 -12.42 13.57 -8.83
CA GLU A 29 -11.86 12.92 -7.64
C GLU A 29 -11.26 11.55 -7.96
N GLY A 30 -11.91 10.78 -8.82
CA GLY A 30 -11.36 9.52 -9.32
C GLY A 30 -10.02 9.72 -10.03
N LEU A 31 -9.95 10.72 -10.93
CA LEU A 31 -8.72 11.04 -11.65
C LEU A 31 -7.62 11.53 -10.72
N LEU A 32 -7.94 12.41 -9.78
CA LEU A 32 -7.00 12.92 -8.78
C LEU A 32 -6.44 11.78 -7.92
N ALA A 33 -7.28 10.82 -7.52
CA ALA A 33 -6.85 9.66 -6.75
C ALA A 33 -5.86 8.80 -7.53
N VAL A 34 -6.14 8.49 -8.80
CA VAL A 34 -5.20 7.72 -9.64
C VAL A 34 -3.91 8.48 -9.88
N ALA A 35 -3.99 9.80 -10.13
CA ALA A 35 -2.80 10.63 -10.32
C ALA A 35 -1.91 10.61 -9.07
N PHE A 36 -2.51 10.77 -7.89
CA PHE A 36 -1.78 10.71 -6.63
C PHE A 36 -1.17 9.32 -6.37
N MET A 37 -1.96 8.26 -6.53
CA MET A 37 -1.46 6.88 -6.40
C MET A 37 -0.33 6.60 -7.39
N GLY A 38 -0.43 7.10 -8.63
CA GLY A 38 0.61 6.98 -9.64
C GLY A 38 1.91 7.70 -9.28
N ILE A 39 1.83 8.87 -8.64
CA ILE A 39 3.01 9.58 -8.13
C ILE A 39 3.66 8.79 -6.99
N VAL A 40 2.86 8.34 -6.01
CA VAL A 40 3.36 7.53 -4.88
C VAL A 40 4.04 6.27 -5.39
N PHE A 41 3.43 5.59 -6.36
CA PHE A 41 4.00 4.40 -7.00
C PHE A 41 5.29 4.71 -7.75
N ALA A 42 5.34 5.78 -8.55
CA ALA A 42 6.53 6.13 -9.32
C ALA A 42 7.72 6.44 -8.41
N VAL A 43 7.50 7.29 -7.39
CA VAL A 43 8.54 7.66 -6.41
C VAL A 43 8.95 6.44 -5.59
N GLY A 44 7.98 5.68 -5.08
CA GLY A 44 8.22 4.46 -4.33
C GLY A 44 9.01 3.44 -5.14
N TRP A 45 8.70 3.28 -6.43
CA TRP A 45 9.40 2.36 -7.32
C TRP A 45 10.87 2.75 -7.49
N THR A 46 11.13 4.05 -7.71
CA THR A 46 12.51 4.56 -7.82
C THR A 46 13.30 4.28 -6.54
N ILE A 47 12.73 4.60 -5.36
CA ILE A 47 13.38 4.36 -4.07
C ILE A 47 13.61 2.86 -3.85
N SER A 48 12.62 2.02 -4.14
CA SER A 48 12.70 0.56 -3.94
C SER A 48 13.74 -0.08 -4.86
N THR A 49 13.85 0.42 -6.10
CA THR A 49 14.87 -0.04 -7.06
C THR A 49 16.26 0.36 -6.60
N MET A 50 16.44 1.60 -6.14
CA MET A 50 17.72 2.05 -5.56
C MET A 50 18.10 1.24 -4.32
N LEU A 51 17.15 1.01 -3.40
CA LEU A 51 17.40 0.25 -2.19
C LEU A 51 17.74 -1.21 -2.50
N THR A 52 17.03 -1.82 -3.45
CA THR A 52 17.33 -3.19 -3.89
C THR A 52 18.70 -3.26 -4.55
N ASN A 53 19.05 -2.32 -5.41
CA ASN A 53 20.38 -2.25 -6.01
C ASN A 53 21.48 -2.10 -4.95
N LEU A 54 21.27 -1.26 -3.93
CA LEU A 54 22.19 -1.12 -2.81
C LEU A 54 22.32 -2.43 -2.02
N LEU A 55 21.20 -3.13 -1.76
CA LEU A 55 21.19 -4.41 -1.06
C LEU A 55 21.93 -5.51 -1.83
N PHE A 56 21.86 -5.49 -3.17
CA PHE A 56 22.52 -6.44 -4.07
C PHE A 56 23.89 -5.96 -4.59
N THR A 57 24.45 -4.87 -4.05
CA THR A 57 25.82 -4.40 -4.37
C THR A 57 26.92 -5.21 -3.67
N PRO A 58 26.79 -5.59 -2.37
CA PRO A 58 27.82 -6.35 -1.67
C PRO A 58 27.90 -7.80 -2.15
N GLU A 59 29.10 -8.25 -2.54
CA GLU A 59 29.35 -9.65 -2.92
C GLU A 59 28.99 -10.63 -1.81
N LEU A 60 29.12 -10.23 -0.55
CA LEU A 60 28.73 -11.03 0.61
C LEU A 60 27.23 -11.31 0.64
N PHE A 61 26.39 -10.32 0.33
CA PHE A 61 24.93 -10.49 0.32
C PHE A 61 24.50 -11.37 -0.85
N ILE A 62 25.11 -11.19 -2.03
CA ILE A 62 24.88 -12.07 -3.18
C ILE A 62 25.27 -13.51 -2.83
N LYS A 63 26.45 -13.73 -2.22
CA LYS A 63 26.91 -15.07 -1.87
C LYS A 63 26.00 -15.74 -0.83
N TRP A 64 25.55 -15.00 0.19
CA TRP A 64 24.59 -15.48 1.18
C TRP A 64 23.21 -15.75 0.57
N TYR A 65 22.71 -14.83 -0.26
CA TYR A 65 21.40 -14.96 -0.90
C TYR A 65 21.35 -16.11 -1.91
N TYR A 66 22.42 -16.33 -2.68
CA TYR A 66 22.51 -17.44 -3.64
C TYR A 66 23.09 -18.74 -3.04
N GLN A 67 23.29 -18.83 -1.72
CA GLN A 67 23.79 -20.06 -1.10
C GLN A 67 22.85 -21.25 -1.40
N GLN A 68 23.44 -22.33 -1.91
CA GLN A 68 22.74 -23.50 -2.42
C GLN A 68 22.00 -24.24 -1.30
N THR A 69 20.66 -24.19 -1.33
CA THR A 69 19.79 -24.95 -0.43
C THR A 69 19.38 -26.27 -1.06
N ASN A 70 19.44 -27.37 -0.31
CA ASN A 70 19.08 -28.73 -0.79
C ASN A 70 17.57 -28.96 -1.00
N SER A 71 16.72 -28.02 -0.59
CA SER A 71 15.26 -28.16 -0.73
C SER A 71 14.78 -27.64 -2.10
N TYR A 72 14.11 -28.51 -2.87
CA TYR A 72 13.51 -28.17 -4.17
C TYR A 72 12.52 -26.99 -4.09
N PHE A 73 11.70 -26.94 -3.03
CA PHE A 73 10.74 -25.86 -2.81
C PHE A 73 11.42 -24.48 -2.69
N PHE A 74 12.45 -24.38 -1.83
CA PHE A 74 13.21 -23.13 -1.66
C PHE A 74 13.94 -22.72 -2.93
N ARG A 75 14.39 -23.68 -3.75
CA ARG A 75 15.05 -23.39 -5.02
C ARG A 75 14.10 -22.76 -6.02
N ILE A 76 12.88 -23.30 -6.17
CA ILE A 76 11.85 -22.75 -7.06
C ILE A 76 11.41 -21.37 -6.56
N LEU A 77 11.16 -21.22 -5.26
CA LEU A 77 10.76 -19.95 -4.66
C LEU A 77 11.82 -18.87 -4.90
N ARG A 78 13.10 -19.18 -4.63
CA ARG A 78 14.21 -18.22 -4.78
C ARG A 78 14.52 -17.91 -6.24
N GLN A 79 14.30 -18.85 -7.15
CA GLN A 79 14.47 -18.63 -8.59
C GLN A 79 13.46 -17.61 -9.15
N GLU A 80 12.27 -17.52 -8.57
CA GLU A 80 11.26 -16.52 -8.92
C GLU A 80 11.42 -15.17 -8.19
N ILE A 81 12.13 -15.16 -7.05
CA ILE A 81 12.49 -13.93 -6.33
C ILE A 81 13.71 -13.29 -7.00
N SER A 82 13.45 -12.62 -8.13
CA SER A 82 14.39 -11.73 -8.80
C SER A 82 14.52 -10.39 -8.07
N ARG A 83 15.52 -9.58 -8.45
CA ARG A 83 15.69 -8.21 -7.95
C ARG A 83 14.43 -7.38 -8.15
N ASP A 84 13.77 -7.52 -9.30
CA ASP A 84 12.53 -6.79 -9.60
C ASP A 84 11.39 -7.21 -8.68
N THR A 85 11.26 -8.52 -8.39
CA THR A 85 10.26 -9.02 -7.43
C THR A 85 10.51 -8.43 -6.04
N ILE A 86 11.76 -8.33 -5.59
CA ILE A 86 12.11 -7.75 -4.28
C ILE A 86 11.82 -6.25 -4.26
N SER A 87 12.21 -5.52 -5.30
CA SER A 87 11.91 -4.09 -5.44
C SER A 87 10.39 -3.84 -5.36
N LEU A 88 9.61 -4.63 -6.09
CA LEU A 88 8.15 -4.56 -6.08
C LEU A 88 7.53 -4.92 -4.73
N LEU A 89 8.09 -5.89 -4.00
CA LEU A 89 7.64 -6.23 -2.65
C LEU A 89 7.91 -5.08 -1.67
N ILE A 90 9.13 -4.53 -1.69
CA ILE A 90 9.50 -3.36 -0.87
C ILE A 90 8.57 -2.19 -1.18
N LEU A 91 8.30 -1.94 -2.47
CA LEU A 91 7.34 -0.93 -2.92
C LEU A 91 5.97 -1.18 -2.31
N THR A 92 5.44 -2.40 -2.45
CA THR A 92 4.10 -2.76 -1.95
C THR A 92 3.99 -2.50 -0.45
N PHE A 93 5.00 -2.90 0.33
CA PHE A 93 5.02 -2.64 1.77
C PHE A 93 5.14 -1.15 2.11
N GLY A 94 5.97 -0.42 1.35
CA GLY A 94 6.13 1.02 1.49
C GLY A 94 4.83 1.78 1.20
N GLU A 95 4.12 1.41 0.14
CA GLU A 95 2.80 1.96 -0.19
C GLU A 95 1.77 1.62 0.89
N LEU A 96 1.74 0.37 1.35
CA LEU A 96 0.82 -0.04 2.41
C LEU A 96 1.04 0.77 3.69
N GLY A 97 2.32 0.96 4.07
CA GLY A 97 2.69 1.79 5.21
C GLY A 97 2.35 3.26 5.02
N PHE A 98 2.59 3.81 3.82
CA PHE A 98 2.24 5.18 3.48
C PHE A 98 0.73 5.41 3.57
N TYR A 99 -0.09 4.56 2.97
CA TYR A 99 -1.55 4.68 3.03
C TYR A 99 -2.08 4.43 4.44
N TYR A 100 -1.49 3.50 5.19
CA TYR A 100 -1.87 3.28 6.59
C TYR A 100 -1.58 4.50 7.45
N LEU A 101 -0.42 5.15 7.29
CA LEU A 101 -0.07 6.36 8.04
C LEU A 101 -0.93 7.56 7.61
N TYR A 102 -1.16 7.70 6.30
CA TYR A 102 -1.99 8.77 5.75
C TYR A 102 -3.44 8.68 6.23
N LEU A 103 -4.05 7.48 6.22
CA LEU A 103 -5.41 7.25 6.69
C LEU A 103 -5.50 7.15 8.23
N GLY A 104 -4.45 6.68 8.90
CA GLY A 104 -4.38 6.59 10.37
C GLY A 104 -4.32 7.95 11.06
N GLY A 105 -3.99 9.03 10.34
CA GLY A 105 -4.10 10.41 10.82
C GLY A 105 -5.54 10.93 10.90
N GLU A 106 -6.52 10.23 10.28
CA GLU A 106 -7.94 10.57 10.31
C GLU A 106 -8.69 9.77 11.40
N THR A 107 -8.15 9.67 12.62
CA THR A 107 -9.01 9.27 13.74
C THR A 107 -10.11 10.32 13.87
N PRO A 108 -11.39 9.97 13.67
CA PRO A 108 -12.47 10.91 13.91
C PRO A 108 -12.40 11.24 15.40
N LYS A 109 -12.11 12.51 15.71
CA LYS A 109 -12.27 13.05 17.04
C LYS A 109 -13.73 12.77 17.40
N ARG A 110 -13.94 11.82 18.31
CA ARG A 110 -15.26 11.48 18.82
C ARG A 110 -15.73 12.76 19.50
N ASP A 111 -16.70 13.45 18.91
CA ASP A 111 -17.27 14.64 19.51
C ASP A 111 -18.07 14.18 20.75
N ASP A 112 -17.39 14.19 21.90
CA ASP A 112 -17.94 13.82 23.21
C ASP A 112 -19.06 14.76 23.68
N ASN A 113 -19.41 15.78 22.87
CA ASN A 113 -20.40 16.81 23.20
C ASN A 113 -21.82 16.49 22.73
N ALA A 114 -22.06 15.36 22.06
CA ALA A 114 -23.42 14.94 21.66
C ALA A 114 -24.18 14.16 22.76
N ALA A 115 -23.58 13.94 23.93
CA ALA A 115 -24.21 13.21 25.05
C ALA A 115 -24.90 14.11 26.09
N ALA A 116 -24.99 15.42 25.86
CA ALA A 116 -25.65 16.37 26.77
C ALA A 116 -26.97 16.96 26.24
N SER A 117 -27.60 16.34 25.22
CA SER A 117 -28.91 16.75 24.73
C SER A 117 -29.81 15.53 24.51
N GLY A 118 -30.24 14.93 25.61
CA GLY A 118 -31.19 13.82 25.60
C GLY A 118 -32.06 13.81 26.85
N LYS A 119 -33.28 14.37 26.71
CA LYS A 119 -34.50 14.15 27.49
C LYS A 119 -34.52 14.60 28.96
N ASP A 120 -35.35 15.62 29.22
CA ASP A 120 -36.17 15.67 30.43
C ASP A 120 -37.62 15.25 30.06
N PRO A 121 -38.19 14.17 30.64
CA PRO A 121 -39.54 13.72 30.33
C PRO A 121 -40.56 14.39 31.25
N GLY A 122 -41.27 15.37 30.71
CA GLY A 122 -42.64 15.67 31.13
C GLY A 122 -42.82 16.85 32.06
N GLU A 123 -43.54 17.86 31.56
CA GLU A 123 -44.50 18.64 32.35
C GLU A 123 -45.46 19.32 31.36
N ARG A 124 -46.74 18.93 31.39
CA ARG A 124 -47.84 19.73 30.83
C ARG A 124 -48.34 20.64 31.95
N PRO A 125 -48.49 21.95 31.74
CA PRO A 125 -49.46 22.73 32.49
C PRO A 125 -50.79 22.84 31.72
N ALA A 126 -51.84 23.05 32.52
CA ALA A 126 -53.26 22.86 32.27
C ALA A 126 -53.90 23.83 31.27
#